data_AF-A0AAU0PAK7-F1
#
_entry.id   AF-A0AAU0PAK7-F1
#
_cell.length_a   1.000
_cell.length_b   1.000
_cell.length_c   1.000
_cell.angle_alpha   90.00
_cell.angle_beta   90.00
_cell.angle_gamma   90.00
#
_symmetry.space_group_name_H-M   'P 1'
#
loop_
_entity.id
_entity.type
_entity.pdbx_description
1 polymer ?
#
loop_
_entity_poly.entity_id
_entity_poly.type
_entity_poly.pdbx_seq_one_letter_code
_entity_poly.pdbx_strand_id
1 'polypeptide(L)'
;MLKLSINKVLFEDIILKNITTIEKEATNYWKKEFLEPKIVDNNIFYSLKKIDKIVLSNTLGNDKPQIIAECLGIDYLEDESKFKIYLGKILEQKNINNFKDKKDILISELINEKNELIKILENIKKSIK
;
A
#
# COMPACT_ATOMS: atom_id res chain seq x y z
N MET A 1 -12.87 -9.14 5.41
CA MET A 1 -11.62 -8.36 5.30
C MET A 1 -10.48 -9.35 5.25
N LEU A 2 -9.67 -9.33 4.19
CA LEU A 2 -8.59 -10.30 3.99
C LEU A 2 -7.34 -9.84 4.76
N LYS A 3 -6.63 -10.77 5.40
CA LYS A 3 -5.35 -10.48 6.05
C LYS A 3 -4.20 -11.19 5.34
N LEU A 4 -3.21 -10.42 4.90
CA LEU A 4 -1.99 -10.92 4.27
C LEU A 4 -0.80 -10.64 5.17
N SER A 5 -0.03 -11.68 5.48
CA SER A 5 1.34 -11.48 5.95
C SER A 5 2.25 -11.29 4.75
N ILE A 6 3.04 -10.22 4.76
CA ILE A 6 4.00 -9.88 3.72
C ILE A 6 5.36 -9.60 4.34
N ASN A 7 6.42 -9.79 3.55
CA ASN A 7 7.77 -9.51 4.00
C ASN A 7 7.99 -8.00 4.18
N LYS A 8 9.06 -7.63 4.90
CA LYS A 8 9.40 -6.25 5.21
C LYS A 8 9.57 -5.39 3.95
N VAL A 9 10.29 -5.87 2.94
CA VAL A 9 10.58 -5.12 1.71
C VAL A 9 9.29 -4.74 0.98
N LEU A 10 8.42 -5.71 0.71
CA LEU A 10 7.13 -5.50 0.06
C LEU A 10 6.22 -4.58 0.88
N PHE A 11 6.26 -4.70 2.21
CA PHE A 11 5.49 -3.83 3.10
C PHE A 11 5.92 -2.36 2.98
N GLU A 12 7.23 -2.10 2.98
CA GLU A 12 7.80 -0.75 2.83
C GLU A 12 7.50 -0.19 1.44
N ASP A 13 7.62 -1.01 0.38
CA ASP A 13 7.31 -0.58 -0.98
C ASP A 13 5.85 -0.20 -1.19
N ILE A 14 4.92 -0.90 -0.53
CA ILE A 14 3.49 -0.56 -0.57
C ILE A 14 3.21 0.73 0.20
N ILE A 15 3.84 0.92 1.37
CA ILE A 15 3.71 2.17 2.15
C ILE A 15 4.20 3.36 1.34
N LEU A 16 5.36 3.22 0.70
CA LEU A 16 5.96 4.24 -0.16
C LEU A 16 5.25 4.39 -1.52
N LYS A 17 4.21 3.57 -1.78
CA LYS A 17 3.48 3.51 -3.05
C LYS A 17 4.36 3.20 -4.26
N ASN A 18 5.51 2.57 -4.05
CA ASN A 18 6.37 2.03 -5.12
C ASN A 18 5.66 0.87 -5.83
N ILE A 19 4.89 0.09 -5.07
CA ILE A 19 4.15 -1.08 -5.56
C ILE A 19 2.68 -0.93 -5.20
N THR A 20 1.79 -1.14 -6.17
CA THR A 20 0.34 -1.14 -5.98
C THR A 20 -0.30 -2.50 -6.22
N THR A 21 0.50 -3.55 -6.46
CA THR A 21 0.00 -4.89 -6.73
C THR A 21 0.72 -5.96 -5.91
N ILE A 22 -0.02 -6.95 -5.42
CA ILE A 22 0.55 -8.13 -4.74
C ILE A 22 0.19 -9.38 -5.55
N GLU A 23 1.18 -10.22 -5.80
CA GLU A 23 0.97 -11.56 -6.37
C GLU A 23 0.97 -12.63 -5.27
N LYS A 24 0.05 -13.59 -5.39
CA LYS A 24 0.01 -14.79 -4.57
C LYS A 24 -0.23 -16.00 -5.46
N GLU A 25 0.60 -17.03 -5.28
CA GLU A 25 0.38 -18.35 -5.88
C GLU A 25 -1.03 -18.85 -5.57
N ALA A 26 -1.72 -19.40 -6.56
CA ALA A 26 -3.09 -19.90 -6.46
C ALA A 26 -3.15 -21.27 -5.77
N THR A 27 -2.60 -21.33 -4.56
CA THR A 27 -2.67 -22.50 -3.69
C THR A 27 -4.12 -22.80 -3.31
N ASN A 28 -4.38 -24.01 -2.83
CA ASN A 28 -5.71 -24.39 -2.34
C ASN A 28 -6.23 -23.45 -1.24
N TYR A 29 -5.33 -22.87 -0.44
CA TYR A 29 -5.67 -21.85 0.55
C TYR A 29 -6.19 -20.58 -0.14
N TRP A 30 -5.42 -20.00 -1.06
CA TRP A 30 -5.80 -18.75 -1.74
C TRP A 30 -7.01 -18.92 -2.64
N LYS A 31 -7.18 -20.08 -3.29
CA LYS A 31 -8.40 -20.41 -4.05
C LYS A 31 -9.64 -20.38 -3.14
N LYS A 32 -9.57 -20.92 -1.92
CA LYS A 32 -10.68 -20.84 -0.95
C LYS A 32 -10.93 -19.43 -0.44
N GLU A 33 -9.87 -18.65 -0.23
CA GLU A 33 -9.98 -17.26 0.23
C GLU A 33 -10.61 -16.36 -0.84
N PHE A 34 -10.19 -16.50 -2.11
CA PHE A 34 -10.58 -15.60 -3.21
C PHE A 34 -11.73 -16.07 -4.07
N LEU A 35 -12.01 -17.36 -4.16
CA LEU A 35 -13.10 -17.87 -4.99
C LEU A 35 -14.32 -18.24 -4.13
N GLU A 36 -15.50 -17.90 -4.62
CA GLU A 36 -16.78 -18.35 -4.09
C GLU A 36 -17.49 -19.22 -5.14
N PRO A 37 -18.06 -20.36 -4.73
CA PRO A 37 -18.86 -21.17 -5.63
C PRO A 37 -20.19 -20.46 -5.94
N LYS A 38 -20.64 -20.58 -7.19
CA LYS A 38 -21.94 -20.14 -7.69
C LYS A 38 -22.58 -21.28 -8.46
N ILE A 39 -23.86 -21.52 -8.22
CA ILE A 39 -24.62 -22.53 -8.96
C ILE A 39 -25.36 -21.81 -10.08
N VAL A 40 -25.10 -22.21 -11.32
CA VAL A 40 -25.78 -21.72 -12.52
C VAL A 40 -26.18 -22.94 -13.33
N ASP A 41 -27.47 -23.10 -13.64
CA ASP A 41 -28.01 -24.22 -14.42
C ASP A 41 -27.56 -25.61 -13.94
N ASN A 42 -27.68 -25.86 -12.62
CA ASN A 42 -27.22 -27.09 -11.94
C ASN A 42 -25.71 -27.40 -12.05
N ASN A 43 -24.90 -26.48 -12.59
CA ASN A 43 -23.45 -26.60 -12.63
C ASN A 43 -22.80 -25.68 -11.57
N ILE A 44 -21.65 -26.11 -11.04
CA ILE A 44 -20.87 -25.32 -10.09
C ILE A 44 -19.83 -24.50 -10.85
N PHE A 45 -19.94 -23.19 -10.74
CA PHE A 45 -18.97 -22.22 -11.22
C PHE A 45 -18.25 -21.58 -10.04
N TYR A 46 -17.09 -20.97 -10.30
CA TYR A 46 -16.38 -20.19 -9.31
C TYR A 46 -16.25 -18.76 -9.80
N SER A 47 -16.51 -17.81 -8.90
CA SER A 47 -16.28 -16.39 -9.16
C SER A 47 -15.39 -15.81 -8.07
N LEU A 48 -14.71 -14.72 -8.40
CA LEU A 48 -13.91 -13.98 -7.44
C LEU A 48 -14.82 -13.29 -6.41
N LYS A 49 -14.47 -13.45 -5.13
CA LYS A 49 -15.12 -12.75 -4.02
C LYS A 49 -14.83 -11.26 -4.12
N LYS A 50 -15.84 -10.46 -3.82
CA LYS A 50 -15.66 -9.03 -3.64
C LYS A 50 -14.97 -8.76 -2.29
N ILE A 51 -13.76 -8.22 -2.36
CA ILE A 51 -12.97 -7.82 -1.19
C ILE A 51 -12.71 -6.32 -1.33
N ASP A 52 -13.27 -5.50 -0.43
CA ASP A 52 -13.11 -4.04 -0.53
C ASP A 52 -11.85 -3.53 0.19
N LYS A 53 -11.36 -4.27 1.18
CA LYS A 53 -10.23 -3.88 2.04
C LYS A 53 -9.33 -5.06 2.36
N ILE A 54 -8.02 -4.79 2.36
CA ILE A 54 -6.98 -5.75 2.70
C ILE A 54 -6.15 -5.21 3.85
N VAL A 55 -5.93 -6.07 4.83
CA VAL A 55 -4.97 -5.87 5.91
C VAL A 55 -3.64 -6.47 5.47
N LEU A 56 -2.61 -5.65 5.43
CA LEU A 56 -1.24 -6.10 5.24
C LEU A 56 -0.51 -5.97 6.57
N SER A 57 0.06 -7.07 7.06
CA SER A 57 0.85 -7.08 8.28
C SER A 57 2.24 -7.58 7.99
N ASN A 58 3.26 -6.89 8.51
CA ASN A 58 4.61 -7.43 8.56
C ASN A 58 4.81 -8.06 9.95
N THR A 59 4.93 -9.39 9.98
CA THR A 59 5.09 -10.15 11.23
C THR A 59 6.52 -10.21 11.75
N LEU A 60 7.48 -9.62 11.05
CA LEU A 60 8.89 -9.56 11.46
C LEU A 60 9.13 -8.26 12.25
N GLY A 61 9.11 -8.36 13.59
CA GLY A 61 9.40 -7.27 14.52
C GLY A 61 8.43 -7.24 15.72
N ASN A 62 8.90 -6.73 16.88
CA ASN A 62 8.09 -6.64 18.10
C ASN A 62 6.87 -5.72 17.94
N ASP A 63 6.99 -4.69 17.09
CA ASP A 63 5.96 -3.66 16.90
C ASP A 63 4.83 -4.09 15.97
N LYS A 64 5.00 -5.19 15.21
CA LYS A 64 3.99 -5.79 14.31
C LYS A 64 3.27 -4.74 13.45
N PRO A 65 4.00 -4.00 12.59
CA PRO A 65 3.40 -2.93 11.80
C PRO A 65 2.35 -3.46 10.83
N GLN A 66 1.27 -2.70 10.67
CA GLN A 66 0.12 -3.09 9.87
C GLN A 66 -0.43 -1.89 9.09
N ILE A 67 -0.84 -2.13 7.85
CA ILE A 67 -1.62 -1.18 7.05
C ILE A 67 -2.94 -1.80 6.60
N ILE A 68 -3.95 -0.95 6.46
CA ILE A 68 -5.22 -1.29 5.83
C ILE A 68 -5.29 -0.49 4.54
N ALA A 69 -5.39 -1.17 3.42
CA ALA A 69 -5.48 -0.57 2.09
C ALA A 69 -6.80 -0.96 1.42
N GLU A 70 -7.27 -0.11 0.52
CA GLU A 70 -8.35 -0.47 -0.40
C GLU A 70 -7.90 -1.60 -1.33
N CYS A 71 -8.81 -2.51 -1.63
CA CYS A 71 -8.63 -3.48 -2.70
C CYS A 71 -9.49 -3.05 -3.88
N LEU A 72 -8.82 -2.69 -4.98
CA LEU A 72 -9.48 -2.24 -6.19
C LEU A 72 -10.02 -3.41 -7.02
N GLY A 73 -9.43 -4.58 -6.85
CA GLY A 73 -9.82 -5.80 -7.54
C GLY A 73 -8.81 -6.92 -7.31
N ILE A 74 -9.20 -8.12 -7.73
CA ILE A 74 -8.35 -9.31 -7.74
C ILE A 74 -8.58 -9.99 -9.09
N ASP A 75 -7.50 -10.29 -9.80
CA ASP A 75 -7.54 -11.11 -11.01
C ASP A 75 -6.99 -12.50 -10.70
N TYR A 76 -7.59 -13.52 -11.32
CA TYR A 76 -7.00 -14.85 -11.37
C TYR A 76 -6.31 -15.05 -12.71
N LEU A 77 -4.98 -15.08 -12.69
CA LEU A 77 -4.15 -15.38 -13.85
C LEU A 77 -3.99 -16.89 -13.94
N GLU A 78 -4.90 -17.55 -14.65
CA GLU A 78 -4.94 -19.02 -14.76
C GLU A 78 -3.65 -19.60 -15.35
N ASP A 79 -3.13 -18.98 -16.42
CA ASP A 79 -1.91 -19.40 -17.12
C ASP A 79 -0.67 -19.40 -16.20
N GLU A 80 -0.62 -18.46 -15.25
CA GLU A 80 0.47 -18.33 -14.28
C GLU A 80 0.15 -19.02 -12.95
N SER A 81 -1.08 -19.52 -12.77
CA SER A 81 -1.58 -20.03 -11.50
C SER A 81 -1.38 -19.04 -10.34
N LYS A 82 -1.70 -17.76 -10.55
CA LYS A 82 -1.54 -16.69 -9.55
C LYS A 82 -2.77 -15.81 -9.41
N PHE A 83 -2.96 -15.29 -8.21
CA PHE A 83 -3.85 -14.18 -7.95
C PHE A 83 -3.06 -12.87 -7.93
N LYS A 84 -3.55 -11.89 -8.69
CA LYS A 84 -3.01 -10.54 -8.70
C LYS A 84 -3.98 -9.61 -8.01
N ILE A 85 -3.52 -8.99 -6.93
CA ILE A 85 -4.34 -8.15 -6.05
C ILE A 85 -3.94 -6.70 -6.31
N TYR A 86 -4.91 -5.86 -6.64
CA TYR A 86 -4.69 -4.42 -6.87
C TYR A 86 -5.04 -3.63 -5.61
N LEU A 87 -4.07 -2.86 -5.13
CA LEU A 87 -4.17 -2.03 -3.95
C LEU A 87 -4.46 -0.58 -4.34
N GLY A 88 -5.40 0.04 -3.61
CA GLY A 88 -5.73 1.45 -3.70
C GLY A 88 -5.04 2.28 -2.62
N LYS A 89 -5.73 3.31 -2.13
CA LYS A 89 -5.18 4.16 -1.06
C LYS A 89 -5.04 3.40 0.26
N ILE A 90 -4.04 3.78 1.04
CA ILE A 90 -3.89 3.36 2.43
C ILE A 90 -4.93 4.12 3.26
N LEU A 91 -5.79 3.38 3.94
CA LEU A 91 -6.87 3.88 4.79
C LEU A 91 -6.41 4.06 6.23
N GLU A 92 -5.63 3.12 6.76
CA GLU A 92 -5.15 3.13 8.14
C GLU A 92 -3.72 2.57 8.23
N GLN A 93 -2.95 3.09 9.18
CA GLN A 93 -1.60 2.63 9.53
C GLN A 93 -1.54 2.40 11.04
N LYS A 94 -0.96 1.28 11.47
CA LYS A 94 -0.81 0.90 12.89
C LYS A 94 0.63 0.52 13.17
N ASN A 95 1.17 1.05 14.27
CA ASN A 95 2.54 0.82 14.74
C ASN A 95 3.61 1.13 13.68
N ILE A 96 3.37 2.16 12.86
CA ILE A 96 4.31 2.67 11.86
C ILE A 96 4.67 4.09 12.29
N ASN A 97 5.85 4.26 12.87
CA ASN A 97 6.36 5.59 13.21
C ASN A 97 7.00 6.22 11.97
N ASN A 98 6.39 7.30 11.45
CA ASN A 98 6.92 8.19 10.43
C ASN A 98 7.75 7.52 9.32
N PHE A 99 7.07 6.86 8.37
CA PHE A 99 7.59 6.90 7.00
C PHE A 99 7.41 8.34 6.52
N LYS A 100 8.42 9.19 6.74
CA LYS A 100 8.50 10.47 6.02
C LYS A 100 8.51 10.11 4.54
N ASP A 101 7.41 10.39 3.85
CA ASP A 101 7.33 10.23 2.40
C ASP A 101 8.51 11.02 1.81
N LYS A 102 9.18 10.51 0.76
CA LYS A 102 10.28 11.25 0.12
C LYS A 102 9.81 12.64 -0.31
N LYS A 103 8.51 12.77 -0.63
CA LYS A 103 7.86 14.06 -0.87
C LYS A 103 7.84 14.96 0.36
N ASP A 104 7.56 14.43 1.55
CA ASP A 104 7.55 15.21 2.79
C ASP A 104 8.95 15.69 3.18
N ILE A 105 9.98 14.87 2.93
CA ILE A 105 11.39 15.27 3.09
C ILE A 105 11.70 16.43 2.14
N LEU A 106 11.39 16.27 0.86
CA LEU A 106 11.62 17.29 -0.16
C LEU A 106 10.86 18.59 0.15
N ILE A 107 9.60 18.49 0.59
CA ILE A 107 8.80 19.65 1.02
C ILE A 107 9.48 20.37 2.19
N SER A 108 10.02 19.63 3.16
CA SER A 108 10.72 20.21 4.31
C SER A 108 11.99 20.95 3.88
N GLU A 109 12.77 20.37 2.97
CA GLU A 109 13.97 21.00 2.40
C GLU A 109 13.64 22.28 1.64
N LEU A 110 12.63 22.24 0.75
CA LEU A 110 12.17 23.40 -0.01
C LEU A 110 11.64 24.54 0.89
N ILE A 111 10.96 24.21 1.99
CA ILE A 111 10.51 25.20 2.96
C ILE A 111 11.70 25.87 3.65
N ASN A 112 12.73 25.10 4.00
CA ASN A 112 13.95 25.65 4.61
C ASN A 112 14.69 26.57 3.64
N GLU A 113 14.92 26.14 2.40
CA GLU A 113 15.59 26.97 1.37
C GLU A 113 14.84 28.28 1.14
N LYS A 114 13.50 28.23 1.02
CA LYS A 114 12.66 29.44 0.90
C LYS A 114 12.88 30.39 2.07
N ASN A 115 12.91 29.88 3.30
CA ASN A 115 13.07 30.71 4.49
C ASN A 115 14.47 31.36 4.56
N GLU A 116 15.51 30.67 4.12
CA GLU A 116 16.86 31.25 4.01
C GLU A 116 16.91 32.35 2.96
N LEU A 117 16.30 32.14 1.78
CA LEU A 117 16.21 33.14 0.73
C LEU A 117 15.46 34.40 1.19
N ILE A 118 14.37 34.23 1.96
CA ILE A 118 13.63 35.36 2.56
C ILE A 118 14.53 36.15 3.52
N LYS A 119 15.28 35.47 4.40
CA LYS A 119 16.21 36.14 5.33
C LYS A 119 17.29 36.92 4.59
N ILE A 120 17.85 36.36 3.52
CA ILE A 120 18.86 37.03 2.68
C ILE A 120 18.25 38.30 2.06
N LEU A 121 17.04 38.20 1.48
CA LEU A 121 16.33 39.34 0.91
C LEU A 121 16.03 40.44 1.94
N GLU A 122 15.62 40.08 3.16
CA GLU A 122 15.39 41.04 4.23
C GLU A 122 16.67 41.77 4.64
N ASN A 123 17.79 41.05 4.73
CA ASN A 123 19.10 41.63 5.03
C ASN A 123 19.55 42.59 3.93
N ILE A 124 19.38 42.22 2.66
CA ILE A 124 19.70 43.10 1.52
C ILE A 124 18.81 44.36 1.53
N LYS A 125 17.51 44.21 1.81
CA LYS A 125 16.61 45.37 1.92
C LYS A 125 17.00 46.31 3.06
N LYS A 126 17.50 45.77 4.18
CA LYS A 126 18.01 46.56 5.31
C LYS A 126 19.35 47.25 4.99
N SER A 127 20.20 46.65 4.16
CA SER A 127 21.50 47.25 3.79
C SER A 127 21.42 48.34 2.71
N ILE A 128 20.30 48.42 1.98
CA ILE A 128 20.06 49.44 0.93
C ILE A 128 19.37 50.69 1.51
N LYS A 129 18.96 50.66 2.79
CA LYS A 129 18.25 51.75 3.49
C LYS A 129 19.17 52.46 4.46
#